data_AF-A0A1V5QJ35-F1
#
_entry.id   AF-A0A1V5QJ35-F1
#
_cell.length_a   1.000
_cell.length_b   1.000
_cell.length_c   1.000
_cell.angle_alpha   90.00
_cell.angle_beta   90.00
_cell.angle_gamma   90.00
#
_symmetry.space_group_name_H-M   'P 1'
#
loop_
_entity.id
_entity.type
_entity.pdbx_description
1 polymer ?
#
loop_
_entity_poly.entity_id
_entity_poly.type
_entity_poly.pdbx_seq_one_letter_code
_entity_poly.pdbx_strand_id
1 'polypeptide(L)'
;MPSRKCGSATCECARGVVKHRAMILCKKVAGRSVATYVPRDLWEQVREWNREHKRLKKVLKEMSAINEQIVRRHVQDKRRAKAAHRSIIVLPRT
;
A
#
# COMPACT_ATOMS: atom_id res chain seq x y z
N MET A 1 -21.80 6.55 -9.25
CA MET A 1 -20.71 7.40 -9.78
C MET A 1 -20.23 8.36 -8.69
N PRO A 2 -18.93 8.70 -8.60
CA PRO A 2 -18.45 9.64 -7.59
C PRO A 2 -19.08 11.03 -7.78
N SER A 3 -19.69 11.54 -6.71
CA SER A 3 -20.47 12.78 -6.69
C SER A 3 -19.89 13.76 -5.67
N ARG A 4 -19.63 15.01 -6.06
CA ARG A 4 -19.01 16.02 -5.19
C ARG A 4 -19.65 17.39 -5.30
N LYS A 5 -19.46 18.21 -4.26
CA LYS A 5 -19.70 19.66 -4.29
C LYS A 5 -18.46 20.36 -4.86
N CYS A 6 -18.64 21.47 -5.58
CA CYS A 6 -17.55 22.24 -6.18
C CYS A 6 -16.95 23.29 -5.24
N GLY A 7 -17.59 23.59 -4.10
CA GLY A 7 -17.12 24.55 -3.10
C GLY A 7 -17.62 25.97 -3.28
N SER A 8 -18.21 26.31 -4.44
CA SER A 8 -18.89 27.59 -4.63
C SER A 8 -20.24 27.60 -3.90
N ALA A 9 -20.52 28.67 -3.15
CA ALA A 9 -21.79 28.88 -2.45
C ALA A 9 -22.97 29.12 -3.40
N THR A 10 -22.72 29.65 -4.59
CA THR A 10 -23.77 29.99 -5.56
C THR A 10 -24.19 28.80 -6.42
N CYS A 11 -23.39 27.73 -6.47
CA CYS A 11 -23.66 26.58 -7.31
C CYS A 11 -24.82 25.73 -6.75
N GLU A 12 -25.64 25.19 -7.64
CA GLU A 12 -26.75 24.27 -7.32
C GLU A 12 -26.30 23.04 -6.51
N CYS A 13 -25.03 22.63 -6.66
CA CYS A 13 -24.48 21.54 -5.86
C CYS A 13 -24.33 21.87 -4.37
N ALA A 14 -24.21 23.14 -4.00
CA ALA A 14 -24.17 23.57 -2.61
C ALA A 14 -25.55 23.43 -1.97
N ARG A 15 -26.60 23.82 -2.72
CA ARG A 15 -28.02 23.73 -2.34
C ARG A 15 -28.59 22.31 -2.37
N GLY A 16 -27.82 21.33 -2.88
CA GLY A 16 -28.19 19.92 -2.89
C GLY A 16 -29.03 19.47 -4.08
N VAL A 17 -29.26 20.34 -5.06
CA VAL A 17 -30.13 20.08 -6.22
C VAL A 17 -29.43 19.14 -7.22
N VAL A 18 -28.18 19.44 -7.60
CA VAL A 18 -27.41 18.61 -8.55
C VAL A 18 -25.98 18.42 -8.05
N LYS A 19 -25.50 17.18 -7.88
CA LYS A 19 -24.10 16.91 -7.53
C LYS A 19 -23.22 16.80 -8.78
N HIS A 20 -22.01 17.35 -8.73
CA HIS A 20 -21.06 17.22 -9.83
C HIS A 20 -20.50 15.81 -9.90
N ARG A 21 -20.43 15.27 -11.12
CA ARG A 21 -19.77 13.99 -11.40
C ARG A 21 -18.30 14.28 -11.73
N ALA A 22 -17.41 13.87 -10.85
CA ALA A 22 -15.97 14.04 -11.05
C ALA A 22 -15.23 12.87 -10.42
N MET A 23 -14.21 12.38 -11.12
CA MET A 23 -13.30 11.36 -10.62
C MET A 23 -11.92 12.00 -10.38
N ILE A 24 -11.29 11.61 -9.28
CA ILE A 24 -9.96 12.06 -8.89
C ILE A 24 -9.15 10.81 -8.60
N LEU A 25 -7.95 10.74 -9.17
CA LEU A 25 -6.94 9.76 -8.79
C LEU A 25 -6.06 10.37 -7.70
N CYS A 26 -6.05 9.74 -6.53
CA CYS A 26 -5.20 10.16 -5.41
C CYS A 26 -4.02 9.22 -5.28
N LYS A 27 -2.81 9.78 -5.13
CA LYS A 27 -1.59 9.03 -4.80
C LYS A 27 -0.83 9.69 -3.66
N LYS A 28 0.05 8.92 -3.02
CA LYS A 28 0.99 9.44 -2.02
C LYS A 28 2.31 9.78 -2.69
N VAL A 29 2.80 10.99 -2.48
CA VAL A 29 4.13 11.47 -2.92
C VAL A 29 4.80 12.10 -1.71
N ALA A 30 5.95 11.56 -1.30
CA ALA A 30 6.69 12.03 -0.12
C ALA A 30 5.79 12.26 1.13
N GLY A 31 4.92 11.29 1.42
CA GLY A 31 3.96 11.35 2.55
C GLY A 31 2.70 12.20 2.30
N ARG A 32 2.69 13.09 1.31
CA ARG A 32 1.56 13.97 1.00
C ARG A 32 0.59 13.32 0.00
N SER A 33 -0.70 13.63 0.12
CA SER A 33 -1.73 13.18 -0.82
C SER A 33 -1.79 14.15 -2.00
N VAL A 34 -1.49 13.66 -3.19
CA VAL A 34 -1.60 14.41 -4.45
C VAL A 34 -2.80 13.89 -5.22
N ALA A 35 -3.65 14.80 -5.68
CA ALA A 35 -4.89 14.52 -6.40
C ALA A 35 -4.77 14.96 -7.86
N THR A 36 -5.10 14.07 -8.79
CA THR A 36 -5.14 14.34 -10.23
C THR A 36 -6.56 14.19 -10.72
N TYR A 37 -7.09 15.21 -11.40
CA TYR A 37 -8.40 15.12 -12.05
C TYR A 37 -8.37 14.10 -13.19
N VAL A 38 -9.44 13.31 -13.32
CA VAL A 38 -9.57 12.31 -14.39
C VAL A 38 -10.62 12.76 -15.41
N PRO A 39 -10.22 13.00 -16.67
CA PRO A 39 -11.13 13.21 -17.80
C PRO A 39 -12.18 12.09 -17.93
N ARG A 40 -13.39 12.42 -18.38
CA ARG A 40 -14.55 11.49 -18.34
C ARG A 40 -14.37 10.24 -19.20
N ASP A 41 -13.77 10.42 -20.36
CA ASP A 41 -13.37 9.39 -21.32
C ASP A 41 -12.42 8.35 -20.70
N LEU A 42 -11.63 8.72 -19.69
CA LEU A 42 -10.70 7.81 -19.02
C LEU A 42 -11.25 7.15 -17.75
N TRP A 43 -12.52 7.39 -17.38
CA TRP A 43 -13.05 6.92 -16.09
C TRP A 43 -13.05 5.40 -15.92
N GLU A 44 -13.41 4.66 -16.96
CA GLU A 44 -13.44 3.20 -16.90
C GLU A 44 -12.04 2.63 -16.87
N GLN A 45 -11.16 3.16 -17.72
CA GLN A 45 -9.78 2.72 -17.80
C GLN A 45 -9.01 2.99 -16.50
N VAL A 46 -9.16 4.17 -15.91
CA VAL A 46 -8.54 4.51 -14.62
C VAL A 46 -9.10 3.67 -13.47
N ARG A 47 -10.37 3.29 -13.50
CA ARG A 47 -10.92 2.34 -12.51
C ARG A 47 -10.22 0.99 -12.61
N GLU A 48 -10.01 0.50 -13.83
CA GLU A 48 -9.37 -0.78 -14.04
C GLU A 48 -7.90 -0.75 -13.61
N TRP A 49 -7.16 0.29 -14.00
CA TRP A 49 -5.80 0.50 -13.50
C TRP A 49 -5.72 0.58 -11.97
N ASN A 50 -6.68 1.23 -11.31
CA ASN A 50 -6.71 1.30 -9.85
C ASN A 50 -7.01 -0.07 -9.20
N ARG A 51 -7.84 -0.91 -9.84
CA ARG A 51 -8.08 -2.28 -9.39
C ARG A 51 -6.81 -3.11 -9.49
N GLU A 52 -6.13 -3.04 -10.64
CA GLU A 52 -4.90 -3.79 -10.86
C GLU A 52 -3.77 -3.30 -9.96
N HIS A 53 -3.63 -2.00 -9.77
CA HIS A 53 -2.70 -1.43 -8.79
C HIS A 53 -2.92 -2.00 -7.38
N LYS A 54 -4.18 -2.10 -6.93
CA LYS A 54 -4.52 -2.69 -5.63
C LYS A 54 -4.19 -4.18 -5.58
N ARG A 55 -4.41 -4.93 -6.67
CA ARG A 55 -4.07 -6.34 -6.78
C ARG A 55 -2.56 -6.55 -6.65
N LEU A 56 -1.77 -5.84 -7.46
CA LEU A 56 -0.31 -5.90 -7.44
C LEU A 56 0.26 -5.49 -6.08
N LYS A 57 -0.31 -4.46 -5.44
CA LYS A 57 0.10 -4.04 -4.10
C LYS A 57 -0.10 -5.13 -3.04
N LYS A 58 -1.17 -5.93 -3.14
CA LYS A 58 -1.39 -7.07 -2.23
C LYS A 58 -0.32 -8.14 -2.43
N VAL A 59 -0.09 -8.55 -3.68
CA VAL A 59 0.93 -9.55 -4.03
C VAL A 59 2.31 -9.12 -3.56
N LEU A 60 2.68 -7.84 -3.79
CA LEU A 60 3.96 -7.31 -3.33
C LEU A 60 4.09 -7.35 -1.80
N LYS A 61 3.00 -7.06 -1.07
CA LYS A 61 2.98 -7.13 0.40
C LYS A 61 3.19 -8.56 0.89
N GLU A 62 2.52 -9.53 0.28
CA GLU A 62 2.67 -10.95 0.61
C GLU A 62 4.09 -11.44 0.35
N MET A 63 4.64 -11.15 -0.82
CA MET A 63 6.03 -11.49 -1.17
C MET A 63 7.02 -10.86 -0.18
N SER A 64 6.80 -9.60 0.21
CA SER A 64 7.66 -8.91 1.18
C SER A 64 7.61 -9.60 2.56
N ALA A 65 6.43 -10.03 3.00
CA ALA A 65 6.26 -10.74 4.27
C ALA A 65 6.97 -12.11 4.27
N ILE A 66 6.90 -12.85 3.16
CA ILE A 66 7.62 -14.12 3.00
C ILE A 66 9.13 -13.89 3.05
N ASN A 67 9.62 -12.91 2.29
CA ASN A 67 11.05 -12.58 2.28
C ASN A 67 11.56 -12.17 3.66
N GLU A 68 10.77 -11.39 4.40
CA GLU A 68 11.08 -11.03 5.77
C GLU A 68 11.17 -12.25 6.70
N GLN A 69 10.26 -13.21 6.56
CA GLN A 69 10.31 -14.46 7.34
C GLN A 69 11.56 -15.29 7.03
N ILE A 70 11.97 -15.37 5.77
CA ILE A 70 13.21 -16.05 5.37
C ILE A 70 14.42 -15.42 6.06
N VAL A 71 14.52 -14.08 6.04
CA VAL A 71 15.60 -13.34 6.70
C VAL A 71 15.58 -13.60 8.21
N ARG A 72 14.41 -13.50 8.85
CA ARG A 72 14.26 -13.75 10.29
C ARG A 72 14.73 -15.16 10.67
N ARG A 73 14.34 -16.17 9.88
CA ARG A 73 14.74 -17.57 10.09
C ARG A 73 16.26 -17.73 9.96
N HIS A 74 16.86 -17.17 8.91
CA HIS A 74 18.30 -17.22 8.71
C HIS A 74 19.07 -16.64 9.92
N VAL A 75 18.65 -15.48 10.42
CA VAL A 75 19.28 -14.85 11.60
C VAL A 75 19.12 -15.73 12.85
N GLN A 76 17.95 -16.34 13.06
CA GLN A 76 17.72 -17.25 14.18
C GLN A 76 18.62 -18.48 14.10
N ASP A 77 18.73 -19.12 12.94
CA ASP A 77 19.55 -20.31 12.74
C ASP A 77 21.03 -20.00 12.99
N LYS A 78 21.53 -18.86 12.50
CA LYS A 78 22.90 -18.39 12.81
C LYS A 78 23.11 -18.14 14.30
N ARG A 79 22.15 -17.54 15.00
CA ARG A 79 22.23 -17.32 16.45
C ARG A 79 22.24 -18.65 17.21
N ARG A 80 21.41 -19.61 16.84
CA ARG A 80 21.37 -20.95 17.43
C ARG A 80 22.69 -21.69 17.24
N ALA A 81 23.25 -21.67 16.02
CA ALA A 81 24.54 -22.28 15.74
C ALA A 81 25.67 -21.66 16.58
N LYS A 82 25.70 -20.33 16.73
CA LYS A 82 26.68 -19.63 17.57
C LYS A 82 26.53 -20.01 19.05
N ALA A 83 25.30 -20.10 19.55
CA ALA A 83 25.02 -20.51 20.93
C ALA A 83 25.47 -21.96 21.18
N ALA A 84 25.16 -22.89 20.27
CA ALA A 84 25.59 -24.28 20.34
C ALA A 84 27.12 -24.43 20.32
N HIS A 85 27.80 -23.70 19.43
CA HIS A 85 29.26 -23.65 19.40
C HIS A 85 29.84 -23.13 20.73
N ARG A 86 29.23 -22.09 21.32
CA ARG A 86 29.65 -21.57 22.63
C ARG A 86 29.46 -22.60 23.73
N SER A 87 28.35 -23.35 23.77
CA SER A 87 28.17 -24.41 24.76
C SER A 87 29.18 -25.56 24.61
N ILE A 88 29.57 -25.91 23.39
CA ILE A 88 30.60 -26.93 23.14
C ILE A 88 31.97 -26.49 23.71
N ILE A 89 32.32 -25.21 23.59
CA ILE A 89 33.57 -24.68 24.17
C ILE A 89 33.56 -24.72 25.71
N VAL A 90 32.39 -24.51 26.32
CA VAL A 90 32.26 -24.37 27.78
C VAL A 90 32.13 -25.74 28.49
N LEU A 91 31.78 -26.82 27.77
CA LEU A 91 31.79 -28.17 28.33
C LEU A 91 33.24 -28.64 28.56
N PRO A 92 33.57 -29.25 29.71
CA PRO A 92 34.90 -29.81 29.93
C PRO A 92 35.14 -30.92 28.90
N ARG A 93 36.23 -30.81 28.14
CA ARG A 93 36.71 -31.90 27.28
C ARG A 93 37.26 -32.99 28.20
N THR A 94 36.48 -34.06 28.38
CA THR A 94 36.91 -35.30 29.04
C THR A 94 38.07 -35.93 28.31
#